data_AF-A0AAW6HMI1-F1
#
_entry.id   AF-A0AAW6HMI1-F1
#
_cell.length_a   1.000
_cell.length_b   1.000
_cell.length_c   1.000
_cell.angle_alpha   90.00
_cell.angle_beta   90.00
_cell.angle_gamma   90.00
#
_symmetry.space_group_name_H-M   'P 1'
#
loop_
_entity.id
_entity.type
_entity.pdbx_description
1 polymer ?
#
loop_
_entity_poly.entity_id
_entity_poly.type
_entity_poly.pdbx_seq_one_letter_code
_entity_poly.pdbx_strand_id
1 'polypeptide(L)'
;MKNKTKVKKITTALGIAGAASIAGATLASCGASLSYKSSVQLVVSNDSSTLADQSFSESSFNGIRDFYKKELMIDIPQANSSSISVNDGLWKRPGDTDDKRINTYRQIKNEGSLVAVATGFNQESALNKILDNTAYYNEFKDFGFIFVDGVISKTNGTNISAITFQTESAAFLTGIAAGVLVNKNSGFFKTVMVDGKETYGIGSFVGLALPSTVSFLNGFRLGAIFFNEYVQPKVKGFKKLSWISSNKTQNDGARDSLAADVSGSFSNIEQKATTITDGLLDNGASLVYPVAGPQTALSQSAILSKKEQHKAQLIGVDTAQENLATTQALQGAPGGKTIAFSTVKALDVAVYSTLKAIKDGKVYNGFYGYGWNNLASLANNGVSLSNAGLAYLPDLAKLFKDTEATVTAEAGGSVSADTGTNSSSMNMMMAEMNSSTRASTLRADPAAAGESSTGTGAATMSGDSGATAEATTTATTSNEPKQIESSALVTVTDSNKQSILEQYVKILAGTSTLFSSESDKTRWVIKGNELITFKTKIEADAKLLPVLTIEGNNNALSHASALLASSKQQATGELLNQSKKTFVFSKLR
;
A
#
# COMPACT_ATOMS: atom_id res chain seq x y z
N MET A 1 -12.04 -14.98 -31.76
CA MET A 1 -13.38 -15.18 -31.15
C MET A 1 -13.84 -16.64 -31.32
N LYS A 2 -13.53 -17.57 -30.39
CA LYS A 2 -14.07 -18.96 -30.46
C LYS A 2 -14.48 -19.60 -29.11
N ASN A 3 -14.22 -18.99 -27.95
CA ASN A 3 -14.50 -19.61 -26.63
C ASN A 3 -15.73 -19.08 -25.85
N LYS A 4 -16.54 -18.18 -26.44
CA LYS A 4 -17.68 -17.57 -25.73
C LYS A 4 -18.79 -18.57 -25.34
N THR A 5 -18.99 -19.64 -26.10
CA THR A 5 -20.08 -20.61 -25.89
C THR A 5 -19.87 -21.51 -24.68
N LYS A 6 -18.61 -21.75 -24.27
CA LYS A 6 -18.27 -22.67 -23.17
C LYS A 6 -18.13 -21.98 -21.82
N VAL A 7 -17.60 -20.75 -21.77
CA VAL A 7 -17.67 -19.90 -20.56
C VAL A 7 -19.13 -19.73 -20.12
N LYS A 8 -20.06 -19.60 -21.10
CA LYS A 8 -21.50 -19.58 -20.85
C LYS A 8 -22.02 -20.84 -20.13
N LYS A 9 -21.41 -22.02 -20.32
CA LYS A 9 -21.78 -23.25 -19.60
C LYS A 9 -21.38 -23.20 -18.12
N ILE A 10 -20.19 -22.69 -17.78
CA ILE A 10 -19.75 -22.51 -16.39
C ILE A 10 -20.64 -21.48 -15.68
N THR A 11 -20.89 -20.33 -16.31
CA THR A 11 -21.81 -19.27 -15.86
C THR A 11 -23.21 -19.84 -15.55
N THR A 12 -23.77 -20.62 -16.48
CA THR A 12 -25.10 -21.24 -16.31
C THR A 12 -25.08 -22.31 -15.20
N ALA A 13 -24.01 -23.10 -15.11
CA ALA A 13 -23.88 -24.17 -14.12
C ALA A 13 -23.69 -23.63 -12.69
N LEU A 14 -22.98 -22.52 -12.48
CA LEU A 14 -22.93 -21.86 -11.17
C LEU A 14 -24.32 -21.41 -10.69
N GLY A 15 -25.26 -21.13 -11.61
CA GLY A 15 -26.65 -20.78 -11.29
C GLY A 15 -27.58 -21.98 -11.04
N ILE A 16 -27.24 -23.19 -11.51
CA ILE A 16 -28.07 -24.41 -11.38
C ILE A 16 -27.48 -25.40 -10.36
N ALA A 17 -26.16 -25.36 -10.12
CA ALA A 17 -25.45 -26.25 -9.19
C ALA A 17 -25.58 -25.86 -7.71
N GLY A 18 -26.46 -24.91 -7.37
CA GLY A 18 -26.84 -24.58 -6.00
C GLY A 18 -27.68 -25.67 -5.31
N ALA A 19 -27.48 -26.94 -5.65
CA ALA A 19 -27.81 -28.03 -4.76
C ALA A 19 -26.51 -28.41 -4.06
N ALA A 20 -26.14 -27.68 -3.00
CA ALA A 20 -25.43 -28.33 -1.91
C ALA A 20 -26.43 -29.35 -1.35
N SER A 21 -26.53 -30.51 -1.99
CA SER A 21 -27.12 -31.64 -1.31
C SER A 21 -26.14 -31.95 -0.19
N ILE A 22 -26.50 -31.50 1.02
CA ILE A 22 -26.12 -32.17 2.26
C ILE A 22 -26.80 -33.56 2.21
N ALA A 23 -26.54 -34.34 1.17
CA ALA A 23 -27.07 -35.68 1.01
C ALA A 23 -26.17 -36.58 1.84
N GLY A 24 -26.59 -36.78 3.09
CA GLY A 24 -26.11 -37.85 3.94
C GLY A 24 -24.90 -37.46 4.79
N ALA A 25 -25.16 -36.80 5.91
CA ALA A 25 -24.40 -37.13 7.11
C ALA A 25 -24.72 -38.60 7.45
N THR A 26 -23.95 -39.55 6.94
CA THR A 26 -23.94 -40.89 7.53
C THR A 26 -23.25 -40.74 8.88
N LEU A 27 -24.06 -40.54 9.92
CA LEU A 27 -23.66 -40.65 11.31
C LEU A 27 -23.30 -42.12 11.59
N ALA A 28 -22.10 -42.52 11.20
CA ALA A 28 -21.41 -43.65 11.81
C ALA A 28 -20.39 -43.08 12.80
N SER A 29 -20.56 -43.47 14.07
CA SER A 29 -19.73 -43.03 15.19
C SER A 29 -18.24 -43.24 14.94
N CYS A 30 -17.44 -42.29 15.46
CA CYS A 30 -15.98 -42.26 15.52
C CYS A 30 -15.25 -41.82 14.22
N GLY A 31 -15.00 -40.51 14.10
CA GLY A 31 -13.83 -39.98 13.38
C GLY A 31 -13.95 -39.65 11.88
N ALA A 32 -15.11 -39.79 11.24
CA ALA A 32 -15.25 -39.44 9.83
C ALA A 32 -15.38 -37.91 9.62
N SER A 33 -14.46 -37.31 8.87
CA SER A 33 -14.54 -35.92 8.40
C SER A 33 -15.72 -35.75 7.43
N LEU A 34 -16.55 -34.71 7.64
CA LEU A 34 -17.59 -34.32 6.70
C LEU A 34 -16.97 -33.95 5.34
N SER A 35 -17.63 -34.35 4.25
CA SER A 35 -17.25 -33.99 2.88
C SER A 35 -18.41 -33.27 2.18
N TYR A 36 -18.10 -32.13 1.56
CA TYR A 36 -18.98 -31.23 0.85
C TYR A 36 -18.77 -31.39 -0.65
N LYS A 37 -19.87 -31.44 -1.41
CA LYS A 37 -19.83 -31.28 -2.87
C LYS A 37 -20.08 -29.80 -3.18
N SER A 38 -19.01 -29.08 -3.52
CA SER A 38 -19.08 -27.65 -3.84
C SER A 38 -18.76 -27.39 -5.32
N SER A 39 -19.40 -26.36 -5.87
CA SER A 39 -19.08 -25.82 -7.19
C SER A 39 -17.81 -24.96 -7.19
N VAL A 40 -17.34 -24.50 -6.02
CA VAL A 40 -16.17 -23.64 -5.83
C VAL A 40 -15.36 -24.12 -4.63
N GLN A 41 -14.07 -24.37 -4.82
CA GLN A 41 -13.14 -24.69 -3.74
C GLN A 41 -12.01 -23.68 -3.64
N LEU A 42 -11.57 -23.40 -2.42
CA LEU A 42 -10.38 -22.59 -2.15
C LEU A 42 -9.11 -23.45 -2.19
N VAL A 43 -8.05 -22.91 -2.80
CA VAL A 43 -6.67 -23.40 -2.60
C VAL A 43 -5.91 -22.32 -1.84
N VAL A 44 -5.50 -22.63 -0.61
CA VAL A 44 -4.71 -21.71 0.24
C VAL A 44 -3.31 -21.49 -0.35
N SER A 45 -2.61 -20.45 0.10
CA SER A 45 -1.33 -20.07 -0.48
C SER A 45 -0.32 -21.20 -0.48
N ASN A 46 -0.02 -21.84 0.65
CA ASN A 46 0.96 -22.93 0.70
C ASN A 46 0.56 -24.02 1.70
N ASP A 47 1.37 -25.07 1.82
CA ASP A 47 1.06 -26.22 2.66
C ASP A 47 1.14 -25.95 4.17
N SER A 48 1.81 -24.87 4.59
CA SER A 48 1.80 -24.42 5.98
C SER A 48 0.66 -23.43 6.29
N SER A 49 -0.09 -23.00 5.28
CA SER A 49 -1.24 -22.11 5.45
C SER A 49 -2.41 -22.83 6.12
N THR A 50 -3.20 -22.07 6.87
CA THR A 50 -4.41 -22.55 7.55
C THR A 50 -5.61 -21.75 7.06
N LEU A 51 -6.79 -22.36 7.00
CA LEU A 51 -7.99 -21.69 6.51
C LEU A 51 -8.43 -20.54 7.44
N ALA A 52 -8.45 -20.79 8.76
CA ALA A 52 -8.84 -19.83 9.78
C ALA A 52 -7.65 -19.00 10.29
N ASP A 53 -6.93 -18.36 9.36
CA ASP A 53 -5.76 -17.54 9.67
C ASP A 53 -6.11 -16.10 10.10
N GLN A 54 -7.40 -15.76 10.19
CA GLN A 54 -7.93 -14.44 10.54
C GLN A 54 -7.47 -13.32 9.59
N SER A 55 -6.91 -13.69 8.43
CA SER A 55 -6.20 -12.80 7.52
C SER A 55 -6.48 -13.24 6.08
N PHE A 56 -5.44 -13.55 5.32
CA PHE A 56 -5.50 -13.76 3.88
C PHE A 56 -6.35 -14.96 3.44
N SER A 57 -6.15 -16.13 4.05
CA SER A 57 -6.85 -17.37 3.67
C SER A 57 -8.32 -17.31 4.09
N GLU A 58 -8.57 -16.85 5.32
CA GLU A 58 -9.91 -16.76 5.88
C GLU A 58 -10.76 -15.73 5.12
N SER A 59 -10.21 -14.56 4.80
CA SER A 59 -10.92 -13.53 4.05
C SER A 59 -11.28 -14.01 2.63
N SER A 60 -10.37 -14.71 1.95
CA SER A 60 -10.66 -15.30 0.63
C SER A 60 -11.78 -16.35 0.71
N PHE A 61 -11.77 -17.20 1.75
CA PHE A 61 -12.84 -18.16 1.99
C PHE A 61 -14.18 -17.49 2.32
N ASN A 62 -14.15 -16.40 3.09
CA ASN A 62 -15.34 -15.63 3.42
C ASN A 62 -16.02 -15.07 2.16
N GLY A 63 -15.26 -14.69 1.13
CA GLY A 63 -15.82 -14.29 -0.17
C GLY A 63 -16.56 -15.42 -0.89
N ILE A 64 -16.06 -16.66 -0.79
CA ILE A 64 -16.75 -17.85 -1.30
C ILE A 64 -18.04 -18.09 -0.51
N ARG A 65 -17.97 -18.05 0.83
CA ARG A 65 -19.16 -18.22 1.70
C ARG A 65 -20.22 -17.18 1.41
N ASP A 66 -19.83 -15.93 1.26
CA ASP A 66 -20.74 -14.84 0.91
C ASP A 66 -21.41 -15.07 -0.45
N PHE A 67 -20.68 -15.61 -1.42
CA PHE A 67 -21.25 -15.99 -2.71
C PHE A 67 -22.31 -17.10 -2.57
N TYR A 68 -22.00 -18.19 -1.86
CA TYR A 68 -22.97 -19.26 -1.60
C TYR A 68 -24.21 -18.73 -0.86
N LYS A 69 -24.01 -17.91 0.16
CA LYS A 69 -25.09 -17.40 0.99
C LYS A 69 -25.99 -16.42 0.23
N LYS A 70 -25.39 -15.46 -0.48
CA LYS A 70 -26.13 -14.36 -1.13
C LYS A 70 -26.71 -14.75 -2.49
N GLU A 71 -25.98 -15.58 -3.26
CA GLU A 71 -26.37 -15.90 -4.64
C GLU A 71 -27.04 -17.27 -4.77
N LEU A 72 -26.74 -18.20 -3.86
CA LEU A 72 -27.27 -19.58 -3.90
C LEU A 72 -28.13 -19.94 -2.69
N MET A 73 -28.28 -19.04 -1.71
CA MET A 73 -29.03 -19.26 -0.48
C MET A 73 -28.56 -20.49 0.32
N ILE A 74 -27.26 -20.80 0.23
CA ILE A 74 -26.61 -21.89 0.96
C ILE A 74 -25.67 -21.28 1.99
N ASP A 75 -25.83 -21.64 3.26
CA ASP A 75 -24.86 -21.30 4.29
C ASP A 75 -23.81 -22.42 4.39
N ILE A 76 -22.55 -22.09 4.11
CA ILE A 76 -21.41 -23.00 4.33
C ILE A 76 -20.71 -22.60 5.63
N PRO A 77 -20.09 -23.55 6.36
CA PRO A 77 -19.56 -23.26 7.69
C PRO A 77 -18.49 -22.16 7.69
N GLN A 78 -18.29 -21.53 8.86
CA GLN A 78 -17.20 -20.57 9.06
C GLN A 78 -15.83 -21.26 8.99
N ALA A 79 -14.79 -20.52 8.63
CA ALA A 79 -13.43 -21.06 8.44
C ALA A 79 -12.89 -21.79 9.68
N ASN A 80 -13.24 -21.33 10.87
CA ASN A 80 -12.85 -21.90 12.17
C ASN A 80 -13.80 -22.99 12.68
N SER A 81 -14.81 -23.38 11.89
CA SER A 81 -15.73 -24.45 12.27
C SER A 81 -15.00 -25.78 12.41
N SER A 82 -15.28 -26.52 13.48
CA SER A 82 -14.79 -27.88 13.66
C SER A 82 -15.33 -28.89 12.63
N SER A 83 -16.35 -28.50 11.86
CA SER A 83 -16.94 -29.30 10.77
C SER A 83 -16.17 -29.19 9.45
N ILE A 84 -15.15 -28.33 9.37
CA ILE A 84 -14.31 -28.13 8.20
C ILE A 84 -12.98 -28.87 8.41
N SER A 85 -12.50 -29.54 7.37
CA SER A 85 -11.17 -30.18 7.38
C SER A 85 -10.49 -30.05 6.03
N VAL A 86 -9.17 -30.22 5.97
CA VAL A 86 -8.46 -30.17 4.68
C VAL A 86 -9.01 -31.28 3.78
N ASN A 87 -9.28 -30.95 2.51
CA ASN A 87 -9.86 -31.88 1.52
C ASN A 87 -11.32 -32.28 1.79
N ASP A 88 -12.04 -31.53 2.62
CA ASP A 88 -13.48 -31.73 2.81
C ASP A 88 -14.31 -31.29 1.61
N GLY A 89 -13.71 -30.80 0.52
CA GLY A 89 -14.43 -30.31 -0.65
C GLY A 89 -14.89 -28.86 -0.55
N LEU A 90 -14.44 -28.09 0.46
CA LEU A 90 -14.53 -26.63 0.51
C LEU A 90 -13.17 -25.97 0.28
N TRP A 91 -12.09 -26.62 0.73
CA TRP A 91 -10.74 -26.10 0.54
C TRP A 91 -9.66 -27.19 0.54
N LYS A 92 -8.51 -26.85 -0.05
CA LYS A 92 -7.35 -27.73 -0.18
C LYS A 92 -6.03 -27.00 0.03
N ARG A 93 -5.01 -27.79 0.35
CA ARG A 93 -3.61 -27.38 0.29
C ARG A 93 -3.05 -27.59 -1.12
N PRO A 94 -2.20 -26.68 -1.60
CA PRO A 94 -1.72 -26.69 -2.99
C PRO A 94 -0.72 -27.80 -3.28
N GLY A 95 0.15 -28.17 -2.34
CA GLY A 95 1.42 -28.83 -2.62
C GLY A 95 2.57 -27.82 -2.77
N ASP A 96 3.81 -28.32 -2.66
CA ASP A 96 5.04 -27.53 -2.69
C ASP A 96 5.59 -27.27 -4.12
N THR A 97 5.32 -28.15 -5.09
CA THR A 97 5.73 -28.01 -6.49
C THR A 97 4.57 -27.67 -7.42
N ASP A 98 4.88 -27.16 -8.61
CA ASP A 98 3.88 -26.86 -9.64
C ASP A 98 3.07 -28.09 -10.06
N ASP A 99 3.70 -29.25 -10.18
CA ASP A 99 2.98 -30.47 -10.55
C ASP A 99 2.03 -30.92 -9.43
N LYS A 100 2.42 -30.77 -8.16
CA LYS A 100 1.50 -31.04 -7.04
C LYS A 100 0.34 -30.03 -7.02
N ARG A 101 0.59 -28.74 -7.29
CA ARG A 101 -0.46 -27.71 -7.47
C ARG A 101 -1.45 -28.07 -8.56
N ILE A 102 -0.94 -28.44 -9.74
CA ILE A 102 -1.76 -28.89 -10.87
C ILE A 102 -2.56 -30.13 -10.50
N ASN A 103 -1.96 -31.08 -9.78
CA ASN A 103 -2.67 -32.26 -9.28
C ASN A 103 -3.80 -31.88 -8.30
N THR A 104 -3.60 -30.91 -7.42
CA THR A 104 -4.64 -30.37 -6.54
C THR A 104 -5.80 -29.77 -7.35
N TYR A 105 -5.52 -28.99 -8.39
CA TYR A 105 -6.56 -28.46 -9.28
C TYR A 105 -7.31 -29.57 -10.01
N ARG A 106 -6.60 -30.63 -10.45
CA ARG A 106 -7.21 -31.82 -11.06
C ARG A 106 -8.14 -32.53 -10.08
N GLN A 107 -7.75 -32.66 -8.80
CA GLN A 107 -8.60 -33.24 -7.76
C GLN A 107 -9.88 -32.42 -7.57
N ILE A 108 -9.78 -31.10 -7.43
CA ILE A 108 -10.95 -30.20 -7.30
C ILE A 108 -11.90 -30.38 -8.49
N LYS A 109 -11.36 -30.40 -9.71
CA LYS A 109 -12.14 -30.65 -10.93
C LYS A 109 -12.81 -32.03 -10.91
N ASN A 110 -12.10 -33.07 -10.48
CA ASN A 110 -12.60 -34.45 -10.44
C ASN A 110 -13.63 -34.67 -9.33
N GLU A 111 -13.61 -33.87 -8.27
CA GLU A 111 -14.63 -33.82 -7.22
C GLU A 111 -15.94 -33.16 -7.68
N GLY A 112 -15.94 -32.59 -8.90
CA GLY A 112 -17.11 -31.99 -9.54
C GLY A 112 -17.22 -30.48 -9.36
N SER A 113 -16.22 -29.84 -8.75
CA SER A 113 -16.17 -28.38 -8.67
C SER A 113 -15.92 -27.77 -10.05
N LEU A 114 -16.45 -26.57 -10.25
CA LEU A 114 -16.35 -25.82 -11.51
C LEU A 114 -15.26 -24.76 -11.47
N VAL A 115 -14.91 -24.27 -10.27
CA VAL A 115 -13.96 -23.19 -10.06
C VAL A 115 -13.01 -23.51 -8.90
N ALA A 116 -11.71 -23.28 -9.11
CA ALA A 116 -10.74 -23.16 -8.01
C ALA A 116 -10.45 -21.67 -7.76
N VAL A 117 -10.55 -21.24 -6.51
CA VAL A 117 -10.03 -19.95 -6.04
C VAL A 117 -8.61 -20.20 -5.52
N ALA A 118 -7.62 -19.96 -6.38
CA ALA A 118 -6.21 -20.18 -6.09
C ALA A 118 -5.61 -18.90 -5.48
N THR A 119 -5.22 -18.95 -4.21
CA THR A 119 -4.76 -17.76 -3.48
C THR A 119 -3.26 -17.72 -3.30
N GLY A 120 -2.66 -16.53 -3.40
CA GLY A 120 -1.24 -16.27 -3.15
C GLY A 120 -0.37 -16.36 -4.41
N PHE A 121 0.65 -15.50 -4.47
CA PHE A 121 1.58 -15.38 -5.62
C PHE A 121 2.19 -16.72 -6.07
N ASN A 122 2.37 -17.67 -5.16
CA ASN A 122 3.01 -18.94 -5.45
C ASN A 122 2.15 -19.92 -6.27
N GLN A 123 0.91 -19.54 -6.60
CA GLN A 123 0.09 -20.26 -7.57
C GLN A 123 0.45 -19.91 -9.02
N GLU A 124 1.13 -18.78 -9.25
CA GLU A 124 1.35 -18.19 -10.58
C GLU A 124 2.03 -19.16 -11.54
N SER A 125 3.13 -19.80 -11.14
CA SER A 125 3.89 -20.69 -12.01
C SER A 125 3.06 -21.88 -12.49
N ALA A 126 2.33 -22.54 -11.58
CA ALA A 126 1.43 -23.64 -11.91
C ALA A 126 0.29 -23.22 -12.85
N LEU A 127 -0.32 -22.05 -12.61
CA LEU A 127 -1.40 -21.53 -13.45
C LEU A 127 -0.88 -21.15 -14.85
N ASN A 128 0.28 -20.51 -14.95
CA ASN A 128 0.93 -20.23 -16.23
C ASN A 128 1.28 -21.53 -16.98
N LYS A 129 1.79 -22.56 -16.27
CA LYS A 129 2.06 -23.89 -16.84
C LYS A 129 0.80 -24.55 -17.40
N ILE A 130 -0.35 -24.40 -16.75
CA ILE A 130 -1.65 -24.86 -17.28
C ILE A 130 -2.01 -24.14 -18.58
N LEU A 131 -1.79 -22.83 -18.66
CA LEU A 131 -2.10 -22.04 -19.85
C LEU A 131 -1.15 -22.30 -21.03
N ASP A 132 0.10 -22.68 -20.74
CA ASP A 132 1.16 -22.86 -21.73
C ASP A 132 1.24 -24.24 -22.34
N ASN A 133 0.90 -25.25 -21.54
CA ASN A 133 0.98 -26.62 -21.97
C ASN A 133 -0.34 -27.04 -22.61
N THR A 134 -0.31 -27.41 -23.89
CA THR A 134 -1.52 -27.84 -24.63
C THR A 134 -2.26 -28.99 -23.96
N ALA A 135 -1.58 -29.94 -23.30
CA ALA A 135 -2.22 -31.04 -22.60
C ALA A 135 -2.97 -30.54 -21.36
N TYR A 136 -2.31 -29.74 -20.51
CA TYR A 136 -2.96 -29.16 -19.32
C TYR A 136 -4.07 -28.18 -19.69
N TYR A 137 -3.86 -27.33 -20.69
CA TYR A 137 -4.90 -26.44 -21.19
C TYR A 137 -6.12 -27.24 -21.64
N ASN A 138 -5.93 -28.32 -22.41
CA ASN A 138 -7.03 -29.17 -22.84
C ASN A 138 -7.72 -29.90 -21.69
N GLU A 139 -6.99 -30.23 -20.64
CA GLU A 139 -7.52 -30.84 -19.42
C GLU A 139 -8.42 -29.86 -18.65
N PHE A 140 -7.99 -28.61 -18.52
CA PHE A 140 -8.64 -27.58 -17.70
C PHE A 140 -9.51 -26.59 -18.46
N LYS A 141 -9.64 -26.69 -19.80
CA LYS A 141 -10.38 -25.72 -20.63
C LYS A 141 -11.85 -25.52 -20.25
N ASP A 142 -12.46 -26.50 -19.58
CA ASP A 142 -13.84 -26.46 -19.11
C ASP A 142 -13.93 -26.26 -17.57
N PHE A 143 -12.82 -25.86 -16.93
CA PHE A 143 -12.70 -25.58 -15.49
C PHE A 143 -12.19 -24.14 -15.29
N GLY A 144 -12.73 -23.44 -14.30
CA GLY A 144 -12.42 -22.03 -14.04
C GLY A 144 -11.39 -21.82 -12.94
N PHE A 145 -10.63 -20.74 -13.04
CA PHE A 145 -9.74 -20.29 -11.97
C PHE A 145 -10.01 -18.84 -11.59
N ILE A 146 -10.00 -18.56 -10.29
CA ILE A 146 -9.79 -17.22 -9.77
C ILE A 146 -8.41 -17.21 -9.14
N PHE A 147 -7.49 -16.40 -9.67
CA PHE A 147 -6.14 -16.28 -9.16
C PHE A 147 -6.03 -15.01 -8.29
N VAL A 148 -5.84 -15.17 -6.99
CA VAL A 148 -5.80 -14.06 -6.03
C VAL A 148 -4.37 -13.73 -5.65
N ASP A 149 -4.02 -12.44 -5.64
CA ASP A 149 -2.70 -11.90 -5.35
C ASP A 149 -1.65 -12.19 -6.43
N GLY A 150 -2.07 -12.05 -7.69
CA GLY A 150 -1.17 -12.11 -8.83
C GLY A 150 -1.85 -11.75 -10.14
N VAL A 151 -1.08 -11.84 -11.22
CA VAL A 151 -1.50 -11.51 -12.59
C VAL A 151 -1.31 -12.71 -13.50
N ILE A 152 -2.15 -12.82 -14.53
CA ILE A 152 -1.91 -13.74 -15.64
C ILE A 152 -1.24 -12.96 -16.76
N SER A 153 -0.05 -13.44 -17.16
CA SER A 153 0.78 -12.79 -18.18
C SER A 153 0.34 -13.11 -19.61
N LYS A 154 -0.64 -14.01 -19.82
CA LYS A 154 -0.92 -14.62 -21.14
C LYS A 154 -2.35 -14.46 -21.62
N THR A 155 -2.48 -14.35 -22.95
CA THR A 155 -3.74 -14.09 -23.68
C THR A 155 -4.66 -15.29 -23.81
N ASN A 156 -4.17 -16.52 -23.57
CA ASN A 156 -4.96 -17.75 -23.65
C ASN A 156 -5.82 -18.03 -22.40
N GLY A 157 -5.72 -17.20 -21.36
CA GLY A 157 -6.41 -17.34 -20.07
C GLY A 157 -7.92 -17.07 -20.09
N THR A 158 -8.67 -17.61 -21.06
CA THR A 158 -10.13 -17.35 -21.19
C THR A 158 -10.98 -17.94 -20.06
N ASN A 159 -10.41 -18.80 -19.23
CA ASN A 159 -11.02 -19.46 -18.08
C ASN A 159 -10.35 -19.09 -16.75
N ILE A 160 -9.52 -18.03 -16.72
CA ILE A 160 -8.89 -17.51 -15.50
C ILE A 160 -9.31 -16.06 -15.30
N SER A 161 -9.63 -15.69 -14.05
CA SER A 161 -9.78 -14.31 -13.62
C SER A 161 -8.74 -14.04 -12.54
N ALA A 162 -7.78 -13.15 -12.78
CA ALA A 162 -6.78 -12.78 -11.79
C ALA A 162 -7.21 -11.56 -10.99
N ILE A 163 -6.68 -11.40 -9.78
CA ILE A 163 -6.95 -10.28 -8.89
C ILE A 163 -5.63 -9.84 -8.28
N THR A 164 -5.23 -8.60 -8.55
CA THR A 164 -4.11 -7.92 -7.88
C THR A 164 -4.65 -6.79 -7.01
N PHE A 165 -3.95 -6.47 -5.93
CA PHE A 165 -4.39 -5.47 -4.96
C PHE A 165 -3.43 -4.29 -4.91
N GLN A 166 -3.99 -3.09 -4.93
CA GLN A 166 -3.27 -1.82 -4.81
C GLN A 166 -2.99 -1.49 -3.34
N THR A 167 -2.35 -2.40 -2.61
CA THR A 167 -2.20 -2.33 -1.15
C THR A 167 -1.41 -1.11 -0.66
N GLU A 168 -0.53 -0.57 -1.49
CA GLU A 168 0.21 0.66 -1.22
C GLU A 168 -0.71 1.86 -1.05
N SER A 169 -1.85 1.91 -1.75
CA SER A 169 -2.80 3.02 -1.65
C SER A 169 -3.53 3.04 -0.30
N ALA A 170 -3.93 1.88 0.22
CA ALA A 170 -4.51 1.76 1.55
C ALA A 170 -3.46 1.92 2.65
N ALA A 171 -2.26 1.38 2.45
CA ALA A 171 -1.16 1.57 3.38
C ALA A 171 -0.68 3.03 3.44
N PHE A 172 -0.80 3.78 2.34
CA PHE A 172 -0.60 5.23 2.34
C PHE A 172 -1.52 5.94 3.34
N LEU A 173 -2.82 5.64 3.32
CA LEU A 173 -3.76 6.18 4.31
C LEU A 173 -3.38 5.75 5.74
N THR A 174 -2.89 4.52 5.87
CA THR A 174 -2.45 3.92 7.15
C THR A 174 -1.29 4.69 7.76
N GLY A 175 -0.30 5.11 6.96
CA GLY A 175 0.83 5.91 7.44
C GLY A 175 0.41 7.29 7.95
N ILE A 176 -0.57 7.91 7.29
CA ILE A 176 -1.13 9.20 7.72
C ILE A 176 -1.93 9.04 9.02
N ALA A 177 -2.82 8.05 9.05
CA ALA A 177 -3.63 7.73 10.22
C ALA A 177 -2.76 7.38 11.45
N ALA A 178 -1.66 6.66 11.24
CA ALA A 178 -0.68 6.37 12.29
C ALA A 178 -0.10 7.65 12.91
N GLY A 179 0.26 8.64 12.08
CA GLY A 179 0.74 9.95 12.51
C GLY A 179 -0.26 10.70 13.39
N VAL A 180 -1.51 10.74 12.97
CA VAL A 180 -2.59 11.39 13.74
C VAL A 180 -2.91 10.62 15.02
N LEU A 181 -2.94 9.29 14.98
CA LEU A 181 -3.19 8.42 16.13
C LEU A 181 -2.18 8.70 17.26
N VAL A 182 -0.87 8.61 16.97
CA VAL A 182 0.15 8.76 18.02
C VAL A 182 0.17 10.17 18.61
N ASN A 183 -0.05 11.19 17.77
CA ASN A 183 -0.04 12.57 18.20
C ASN A 183 -1.28 12.96 19.01
N LYS A 184 -2.48 12.48 18.64
CA LYS A 184 -3.71 12.70 19.42
C LYS A 184 -3.71 11.93 20.75
N ASN A 185 -2.84 10.94 20.90
CA ASN A 185 -2.77 10.08 22.09
C ASN A 185 -1.37 10.09 22.73
N SER A 186 -0.75 11.28 22.80
CA SER A 186 0.58 11.50 23.37
C SER A 186 0.69 11.13 24.86
N GLY A 187 -0.43 11.04 25.58
CA GLY A 187 -0.47 10.54 26.97
C GLY A 187 -0.20 9.02 27.08
N PHE A 188 -0.38 8.27 26.00
CA PHE A 188 -0.08 6.84 25.96
C PHE A 188 1.26 6.58 25.26
N PHE A 189 1.43 7.06 24.03
CA PHE A 189 2.62 6.77 23.23
C PHE A 189 3.83 7.58 23.68
N LYS A 190 5.02 6.97 23.58
CA LYS A 190 6.30 7.61 23.94
C LYS A 190 7.09 7.99 22.71
N THR A 191 7.72 9.17 22.75
CA THR A 191 8.64 9.60 21.71
C THR A 191 10.02 8.97 21.86
N VAL A 192 10.76 8.99 20.75
CA VAL A 192 12.18 8.66 20.65
C VAL A 192 12.96 9.86 20.14
N MET A 193 14.26 9.89 20.42
CA MET A 193 15.16 10.89 19.84
C MET A 193 15.74 10.37 18.54
N VAL A 194 15.46 11.05 17.44
CA VAL A 194 16.07 10.80 16.13
C VAL A 194 16.65 12.12 15.63
N ASP A 195 17.94 12.14 15.31
CA ASP A 195 18.69 13.34 14.90
C ASP A 195 18.49 14.55 15.84
N GLY A 196 18.49 14.29 17.14
CA GLY A 196 18.34 15.31 18.17
C GLY A 196 16.92 15.89 18.29
N LYS A 197 15.91 15.28 17.64
CA LYS A 197 14.51 15.70 17.71
C LYS A 197 13.62 14.60 18.27
N GLU A 198 12.63 14.99 19.05
CA GLU A 198 11.59 14.06 19.52
C GLU A 198 10.64 13.71 18.39
N THR A 199 10.50 12.42 18.13
CA THR A 199 9.60 11.86 17.11
C THR A 199 8.86 10.65 17.66
N TYR A 200 7.76 10.24 17.03
CA TYR A 200 7.15 8.95 17.31
C TYR A 200 7.73 7.89 16.37
N GLY A 201 8.24 6.80 16.95
CA GLY A 201 8.76 5.69 16.17
C GLY A 201 7.64 4.87 15.52
N ILE A 202 7.75 4.59 14.23
CA ILE A 202 6.91 3.60 13.54
C ILE A 202 7.80 2.50 12.95
N GLY A 203 7.37 1.25 13.08
CA GLY A 203 8.08 0.08 12.61
C GLY A 203 7.18 -0.81 11.76
N SER A 204 7.77 -1.57 10.84
CA SER A 204 7.06 -2.58 10.06
C SER A 204 8.00 -3.73 9.72
N PHE A 205 7.44 -4.91 9.53
CA PHE A 205 8.16 -6.08 9.04
C PHE A 205 7.26 -6.92 8.13
N VAL A 206 7.86 -7.76 7.30
CA VAL A 206 7.14 -8.68 6.42
C VAL A 206 7.36 -10.12 6.82
N GLY A 207 6.38 -10.98 6.49
CA GLY A 207 6.56 -12.42 6.52
C GLY A 207 7.65 -12.85 5.54
N LEU A 208 7.32 -12.74 4.25
CA LEU A 208 8.27 -12.86 3.15
C LEU A 208 8.41 -11.51 2.45
N ALA A 209 9.60 -11.17 1.96
CA ALA A 209 9.80 -10.02 1.10
C ALA A 209 9.32 -10.37 -0.32
N LEU A 210 8.09 -9.98 -0.65
CA LEU A 210 7.44 -10.25 -1.92
C LEU A 210 6.88 -8.93 -2.46
N PRO A 211 6.64 -8.80 -3.78
CA PRO A 211 6.02 -7.59 -4.33
C PRO A 211 4.74 -7.16 -3.58
N SER A 212 3.87 -8.12 -3.24
CA SER A 212 2.62 -7.83 -2.52
C SER A 212 2.81 -7.39 -1.07
N THR A 213 3.82 -7.89 -0.35
CA THR A 213 4.11 -7.43 1.03
C THR A 213 4.89 -6.13 1.04
N VAL A 214 5.84 -5.95 0.12
CA VAL A 214 6.64 -4.72 -0.01
C VAL A 214 5.77 -3.53 -0.42
N SER A 215 4.72 -3.75 -1.24
CA SER A 215 3.74 -2.71 -1.57
C SER A 215 3.10 -2.07 -0.32
N PHE A 216 2.70 -2.85 0.69
CA PHE A 216 2.19 -2.30 1.95
C PHE A 216 3.23 -1.42 2.66
N LEU A 217 4.49 -1.85 2.74
CA LEU A 217 5.53 -1.11 3.45
C LEU A 217 5.83 0.22 2.76
N ASN A 218 5.91 0.21 1.44
CA ASN A 218 6.13 1.41 0.65
C ASN A 218 4.98 2.41 0.83
N GLY A 219 3.73 1.95 0.74
CA GLY A 219 2.59 2.80 1.00
C GLY A 219 2.62 3.39 2.41
N PHE A 220 2.85 2.56 3.44
CA PHE A 220 2.91 3.00 4.83
C PHE A 220 4.00 4.05 5.06
N ARG A 221 5.20 3.83 4.52
CA ARG A 221 6.31 4.79 4.57
C ARG A 221 5.97 6.09 3.86
N LEU A 222 5.39 6.03 2.66
CA LEU A 222 4.95 7.24 1.94
C LEU A 222 3.88 8.01 2.70
N GLY A 223 2.95 7.31 3.37
CA GLY A 223 1.94 7.92 4.23
C GLY A 223 2.54 8.67 5.41
N ALA A 224 3.56 8.08 6.05
CA ALA A 224 4.29 8.72 7.13
C ALA A 224 5.07 9.97 6.66
N ILE A 225 5.68 9.91 5.48
CA ILE A 225 6.32 11.06 4.84
C ILE A 225 5.29 12.15 4.56
N PHE A 226 4.15 11.80 3.97
CA PHE A 226 3.08 12.77 3.72
C PHE A 226 2.59 13.44 5.01
N PHE A 227 2.41 12.66 6.07
CA PHE A 227 2.07 13.21 7.37
C PHE A 227 3.12 14.21 7.85
N ASN A 228 4.40 13.86 7.81
CA ASN A 228 5.50 14.73 8.25
C ASN A 228 5.60 16.03 7.45
N GLU A 229 5.33 15.99 6.14
CA GLU A 229 5.51 17.13 5.24
C GLU A 229 4.26 18.02 5.16
N TYR A 230 3.07 17.42 5.17
CA TYR A 230 1.83 18.14 4.84
C TYR A 230 0.83 18.26 5.99
N VAL A 231 0.83 17.33 6.95
CA VAL A 231 -0.12 17.35 8.07
C VAL A 231 0.53 17.93 9.32
N GLN A 232 1.65 17.37 9.76
CA GLN A 232 2.37 17.74 10.98
C GLN A 232 2.70 19.23 11.07
N PRO A 233 3.21 19.91 10.02
CA PRO A 233 3.60 21.32 10.14
C PRO A 233 2.41 22.27 10.31
N LYS A 234 1.19 21.80 10.04
CA LYS A 234 -0.07 22.56 10.07
C LYS A 234 -0.86 22.39 11.36
N VAL A 235 -0.45 21.46 12.22
CA VAL A 235 -1.16 21.15 13.45
C VAL A 235 -0.23 21.36 14.63
N LYS A 236 -0.60 22.30 15.51
CA LYS A 236 0.19 22.67 16.66
C LYS A 236 0.39 21.49 17.60
N GLY A 237 1.63 21.34 18.07
CA GLY A 237 2.03 20.29 19.00
C GLY A 237 2.19 18.90 18.38
N PHE A 238 1.88 18.71 17.10
CA PHE A 238 2.18 17.45 16.42
C PHE A 238 3.70 17.31 16.23
N LYS A 239 4.22 16.12 16.52
CA LYS A 239 5.61 15.70 16.30
C LYS A 239 5.70 14.81 15.07
N LYS A 240 6.87 14.79 14.44
CA LYS A 240 7.16 13.95 13.28
C LYS A 240 7.15 12.46 13.64
N LEU A 241 6.97 11.64 12.62
CA LEU A 241 7.23 10.20 12.65
C LEU A 241 8.65 9.91 12.20
N SER A 242 9.27 8.90 12.82
CA SER A 242 10.55 8.34 12.39
C SER A 242 10.42 6.83 12.19
N TRP A 243 11.13 6.30 11.20
CA TRP A 243 11.11 4.87 10.88
C TRP A 243 12.11 4.10 11.75
N ILE A 244 11.66 3.02 12.39
CA ILE A 244 12.42 2.18 13.34
C ILE A 244 12.63 0.76 12.76
N SER A 245 13.79 0.09 12.98
CA SER A 245 14.01 -1.35 12.65
C SER A 245 14.17 -2.10 13.96
N SER A 246 13.95 -3.41 13.88
CA SER A 246 14.46 -4.36 14.85
C SER A 246 15.98 -4.28 15.05
N ASN A 247 16.76 -3.92 14.04
CA ASN A 247 18.21 -3.74 14.16
C ASN A 247 18.59 -2.27 14.40
N LYS A 248 19.07 -1.98 15.62
CA LYS A 248 19.44 -0.63 16.06
C LYS A 248 20.53 0.02 15.21
N THR A 249 21.50 -0.77 14.73
CA THR A 249 22.60 -0.25 13.90
C THR A 249 22.13 0.26 12.54
N GLN A 250 20.88 -0.05 12.18
CA GLN A 250 20.24 0.40 10.94
C GLN A 250 19.26 1.56 11.18
N ASN A 251 19.21 2.18 12.37
CA ASN A 251 18.37 3.35 12.69
C ASN A 251 19.08 4.69 12.37
N ASP A 252 19.79 4.79 11.23
CA ASP A 252 20.61 5.96 10.86
C ASP A 252 19.93 6.95 9.90
N GLY A 253 18.61 6.82 9.72
CA GLY A 253 17.81 7.68 8.83
C GLY A 253 18.00 7.42 7.32
N ALA A 254 18.98 6.59 6.91
CA ALA A 254 19.34 6.37 5.50
C ALA A 254 18.68 5.13 4.86
N ARG A 255 17.54 4.68 5.39
CA ARG A 255 17.09 3.31 5.13
C ARG A 255 16.64 3.00 3.72
N ASP A 256 17.34 2.01 3.17
CA ASP A 256 16.94 1.26 1.99
C ASP A 256 16.91 -0.27 2.23
N SER A 257 16.90 -0.83 3.44
CA SER A 257 16.96 -2.31 3.61
C SER A 257 15.86 -2.86 4.50
N LEU A 258 15.24 -3.96 4.05
CA LEU A 258 14.26 -4.74 4.80
C LEU A 258 14.88 -5.98 5.47
N ALA A 259 16.17 -6.25 5.27
CA ALA A 259 16.77 -7.54 5.60
C ALA A 259 16.63 -7.97 7.08
N ALA A 260 16.67 -7.01 8.02
CA ALA A 260 16.46 -7.28 9.43
C ALA A 260 14.98 -7.55 9.78
N ASP A 261 14.07 -6.98 9.00
CA ASP A 261 12.63 -6.93 9.23
C ASP A 261 11.87 -7.89 8.27
N VAL A 262 12.46 -9.05 7.99
CA VAL A 262 11.84 -10.20 7.29
C VAL A 262 11.81 -11.40 8.23
N SER A 263 10.62 -11.89 8.60
CA SER A 263 10.50 -13.04 9.52
C SER A 263 10.80 -14.39 8.84
N GLY A 264 10.62 -14.48 7.53
CA GLY A 264 11.04 -15.63 6.70
C GLY A 264 9.91 -16.59 6.31
N SER A 265 8.68 -16.40 6.77
CA SER A 265 7.51 -17.19 6.38
C SER A 265 6.20 -16.45 6.69
N PHE A 266 5.05 -17.06 6.40
CA PHE A 266 3.74 -16.63 6.89
C PHE A 266 3.17 -17.57 7.96
N SER A 267 4.03 -18.40 8.57
CA SER A 267 3.63 -19.36 9.59
C SER A 267 3.28 -18.64 10.90
N ASN A 268 2.21 -19.06 11.57
CA ASN A 268 1.79 -18.51 12.87
C ASN A 268 2.71 -18.89 14.04
N ILE A 269 3.69 -19.77 13.81
CA ILE A 269 4.71 -20.20 14.78
C ILE A 269 6.12 -19.70 14.44
N GLU A 270 6.25 -18.78 13.48
CA GLU A 270 7.53 -18.17 13.10
C GLU A 270 8.04 -17.22 14.18
N GLN A 271 8.87 -17.73 15.10
CA GLN A 271 9.32 -16.95 16.25
C GLN A 271 10.19 -15.75 15.91
N LYS A 272 10.76 -15.69 14.70
CA LYS A 272 11.47 -14.50 14.25
C LYS A 272 10.57 -13.25 14.25
N ALA A 273 9.25 -13.41 14.09
CA ALA A 273 8.29 -12.31 14.22
C ALA A 273 8.30 -11.68 15.63
N THR A 274 8.39 -12.52 16.68
CA THR A 274 8.53 -12.07 18.08
C THR A 274 9.84 -11.30 18.26
N THR A 275 10.97 -11.86 17.80
CA THR A 275 12.29 -11.20 17.89
C THR A 275 12.32 -9.85 17.17
N ILE A 276 11.74 -9.76 15.98
CA ILE A 276 11.65 -8.50 15.22
C ILE A 276 10.78 -7.49 15.97
N THR A 277 9.63 -7.91 16.47
CA THR A 277 8.73 -7.04 17.26
C THR A 277 9.43 -6.53 18.50
N ASP A 278 10.12 -7.39 19.24
CA ASP A 278 10.90 -7.01 20.42
C ASP A 278 11.96 -5.98 20.09
N GLY A 279 12.74 -6.19 19.01
CA GLY A 279 13.74 -5.22 18.58
C GLY A 279 13.14 -3.87 18.18
N LEU A 280 11.97 -3.86 17.53
CA LEU A 280 11.26 -2.64 17.18
C LEU A 280 10.83 -1.87 18.45
N LEU A 281 10.30 -2.57 19.44
CA LEU A 281 9.90 -2.00 20.73
C LEU A 281 11.10 -1.45 21.50
N ASP A 282 12.18 -2.23 21.58
CA ASP A 282 13.42 -1.84 22.27
C ASP A 282 14.08 -0.61 21.61
N ASN A 283 13.89 -0.46 20.30
CA ASN A 283 14.32 0.71 19.53
C ASN A 283 13.29 1.86 19.51
N GLY A 284 12.19 1.70 20.25
CA GLY A 284 11.21 2.75 20.56
C GLY A 284 10.14 2.98 19.50
N ALA A 285 9.75 1.93 18.77
CA ALA A 285 8.53 1.96 17.98
C ALA A 285 7.29 2.14 18.89
N SER A 286 6.50 3.18 18.63
CA SER A 286 5.15 3.40 19.17
C SER A 286 4.09 2.57 18.42
N LEU A 287 4.32 2.32 17.14
CA LEU A 287 3.45 1.48 16.31
C LEU A 287 4.27 0.44 15.56
N VAL A 288 3.79 -0.79 15.53
CA VAL A 288 4.38 -1.90 14.76
C VAL A 288 3.36 -2.40 13.74
N TYR A 289 3.76 -2.44 12.47
CA TYR A 289 2.91 -2.83 11.35
C TYR A 289 3.37 -4.17 10.74
N PRO A 290 2.93 -5.32 11.29
CA PRO A 290 3.27 -6.65 10.79
C PRO A 290 2.52 -6.98 9.48
N VAL A 291 3.21 -6.97 8.34
CA VAL A 291 2.69 -7.44 7.05
C VAL A 291 3.06 -8.92 6.87
N ALA A 292 2.51 -9.75 7.76
CA ALA A 292 2.96 -11.12 7.97
C ALA A 292 1.82 -12.11 8.27
N GLY A 293 0.58 -11.77 7.90
CA GLY A 293 -0.60 -12.60 8.10
C GLY A 293 -0.79 -12.99 9.57
N PRO A 294 -0.87 -14.29 9.91
CA PRO A 294 -1.21 -14.74 11.26
C PRO A 294 -0.12 -14.44 12.31
N GLN A 295 1.09 -14.05 11.90
CA GLN A 295 2.16 -13.65 12.84
C GLN A 295 1.83 -12.41 13.65
N THR A 296 0.80 -11.65 13.27
CA THR A 296 0.27 -10.54 14.08
C THR A 296 -0.07 -10.99 15.52
N ALA A 297 -0.51 -12.23 15.72
CA ALA A 297 -0.76 -12.79 17.05
C ALA A 297 0.51 -12.91 17.92
N LEU A 298 1.66 -13.24 17.30
CA LEU A 298 2.95 -13.27 17.99
C LEU A 298 3.37 -11.85 18.40
N SER A 299 3.20 -10.87 17.51
CA SER A 299 3.46 -9.45 17.82
C SER A 299 2.53 -8.92 18.92
N GLN A 300 1.27 -9.36 19.00
CA GLN A 300 0.37 -8.99 20.10
C GLN A 300 0.92 -9.49 21.43
N SER A 301 1.39 -10.75 21.45
CA SER A 301 1.98 -11.37 22.64
C SER A 301 3.24 -10.63 23.09
N ALA A 302 4.09 -10.20 22.16
CA ALA A 302 5.29 -9.40 22.43
C ALA A 302 4.96 -8.02 23.02
N ILE A 303 3.96 -7.31 22.48
CA ILE A 303 3.51 -6.03 23.06
C ILE A 303 2.98 -6.22 24.48
N LEU A 304 2.20 -7.27 24.72
CA LEU A 304 1.63 -7.53 26.04
C LEU A 304 2.68 -7.89 27.09
N SER A 305 3.69 -8.70 26.71
CA SER A 305 4.76 -9.10 27.62
C SER A 305 5.65 -7.92 28.03
N LYS A 306 5.77 -6.89 27.17
CA LYS A 306 6.59 -5.70 27.44
C LYS A 306 5.80 -4.42 27.70
N LYS A 307 4.48 -4.48 27.93
CA LYS A 307 3.59 -3.30 28.08
C LYS A 307 3.95 -2.33 29.21
N GLU A 308 4.71 -2.78 30.21
CA GLU A 308 5.21 -1.94 31.29
C GLU A 308 6.45 -1.13 30.87
N GLN A 309 7.24 -1.67 29.94
CA GLN A 309 8.46 -1.06 29.42
C GLN A 309 8.14 -0.15 28.22
N HIS A 310 7.29 -0.64 27.31
CA HIS A 310 6.94 0.04 26.06
C HIS A 310 5.45 0.31 25.98
N LYS A 311 5.10 1.48 25.44
CA LYS A 311 3.72 1.87 25.15
C LYS A 311 3.54 1.89 23.64
N ALA A 312 3.11 0.75 23.10
CA ALA A 312 2.98 0.54 21.67
C ALA A 312 1.69 -0.21 21.33
N GLN A 313 1.23 -0.06 20.09
CA GLN A 313 0.14 -0.82 19.50
C GLN A 313 0.55 -1.39 18.14
N LEU A 314 -0.22 -2.37 17.67
CA LEU A 314 -0.11 -2.89 16.31
C LEU A 314 -1.05 -2.16 15.36
N ILE A 315 -0.69 -2.23 14.08
CA ILE A 315 -1.59 -2.00 12.96
C ILE A 315 -1.80 -3.36 12.27
N GLY A 316 -3.04 -3.81 12.10
CA GLY A 316 -3.32 -5.08 11.44
C GLY A 316 -3.33 -4.99 9.92
N VAL A 317 -3.38 -6.15 9.26
CA VAL A 317 -3.48 -6.29 7.79
C VAL A 317 -4.60 -7.25 7.38
N ASP A 318 -4.96 -7.20 6.09
CA ASP A 318 -5.97 -8.00 5.40
C ASP A 318 -7.40 -7.77 5.87
N THR A 319 -7.69 -7.98 7.15
CA THR A 319 -9.00 -7.79 7.77
C THR A 319 -8.96 -6.66 8.81
N ALA A 320 -10.12 -6.21 9.27
CA ALA A 320 -10.24 -5.31 10.42
C ALA A 320 -9.92 -6.07 11.73
N GLN A 321 -8.64 -6.42 11.90
CA GLN A 321 -8.14 -7.29 12.96
C GLN A 321 -8.43 -6.73 14.36
N GLU A 322 -8.56 -5.41 14.53
CA GLU A 322 -8.97 -4.80 15.78
C GLU A 322 -10.36 -5.26 16.26
N ASN A 323 -11.20 -5.80 15.36
CA ASN A 323 -12.55 -6.29 15.67
C ASN A 323 -12.61 -7.81 15.90
N LEU A 324 -11.50 -8.52 15.76
CA LEU A 324 -11.45 -9.95 16.02
C LEU A 324 -11.60 -10.24 17.51
N ALA A 325 -12.31 -11.32 17.83
CA ALA A 325 -12.47 -11.79 19.21
C ALA A 325 -11.13 -12.20 19.86
N THR A 326 -10.13 -12.54 19.04
CA THR A 326 -8.77 -12.89 19.46
C THR A 326 -7.89 -11.67 19.74
N THR A 327 -8.32 -10.46 19.35
CA THR A 327 -7.57 -9.24 19.64
C THR A 327 -7.61 -8.93 21.12
N GLN A 328 -6.42 -8.84 21.70
CA GLN A 328 -6.26 -8.76 23.14
C GLN A 328 -6.44 -7.32 23.66
N ALA A 329 -6.88 -7.19 24.90
CA ALA A 329 -7.01 -5.90 25.56
C ALA A 329 -5.63 -5.31 25.92
N LEU A 330 -5.50 -3.98 25.80
CA LEU A 330 -4.33 -3.23 26.24
C LEU A 330 -4.78 -1.98 26.99
N GLN A 331 -4.63 -2.01 28.32
CA GLN A 331 -5.11 -0.94 29.19
C GLN A 331 -4.42 0.39 28.88
N GLY A 332 -5.22 1.47 28.81
CA GLY A 332 -4.75 2.83 28.54
C GLY A 332 -4.40 3.11 27.07
N ALA A 333 -4.37 2.09 26.22
CA ALA A 333 -4.16 2.27 24.79
C ALA A 333 -5.42 2.87 24.13
N PRO A 334 -5.26 3.66 23.05
CA PRO A 334 -6.38 4.07 22.20
C PRO A 334 -7.23 2.88 21.76
N GLY A 335 -8.54 2.94 22.01
CA GLY A 335 -9.46 1.82 21.74
C GLY A 335 -9.32 0.61 22.68
N GLY A 336 -8.42 0.66 23.67
CA GLY A 336 -8.28 -0.37 24.72
C GLY A 336 -7.76 -1.72 24.25
N LYS A 337 -7.15 -1.80 23.06
CA LYS A 337 -6.75 -3.04 22.38
C LYS A 337 -5.28 -3.02 21.96
N THR A 338 -4.69 -4.20 21.76
CA THR A 338 -3.33 -4.35 21.23
C THR A 338 -3.21 -3.91 19.77
N ILE A 339 -4.28 -4.03 18.99
CA ILE A 339 -4.37 -3.56 17.60
C ILE A 339 -5.20 -2.28 17.57
N ALA A 340 -4.63 -1.18 17.07
CA ALA A 340 -5.29 0.13 17.02
C ALA A 340 -6.31 0.22 15.87
N PHE A 341 -5.90 -0.23 14.68
CA PHE A 341 -6.69 -0.30 13.46
C PHE A 341 -5.97 -1.18 12.43
N SER A 342 -6.55 -1.37 11.25
CA SER A 342 -5.96 -2.21 10.20
C SER A 342 -6.01 -1.61 8.80
N THR A 343 -5.02 -1.97 7.98
CA THR A 343 -5.09 -1.87 6.52
C THR A 343 -5.85 -3.07 5.98
N VAL A 344 -6.98 -2.84 5.31
CA VAL A 344 -7.85 -3.89 4.82
C VAL A 344 -7.53 -4.22 3.36
N LYS A 345 -7.30 -5.51 3.09
CA LYS A 345 -7.24 -6.11 1.76
C LYS A 345 -8.51 -6.94 1.62
N ALA A 346 -9.53 -6.39 0.96
CA ALA A 346 -10.89 -6.94 0.94
C ALA A 346 -11.00 -8.14 -0.01
N LEU A 347 -10.32 -9.23 0.34
CA LEU A 347 -10.27 -10.47 -0.44
C LEU A 347 -11.66 -11.10 -0.53
N ASP A 348 -12.44 -11.02 0.54
CA ASP A 348 -13.85 -11.38 0.58
C ASP A 348 -14.68 -10.66 -0.50
N VAL A 349 -14.58 -9.34 -0.57
CA VAL A 349 -15.27 -8.51 -1.57
C VAL A 349 -14.80 -8.86 -2.98
N ALA A 350 -13.50 -8.98 -3.19
CA ALA A 350 -12.91 -9.24 -4.51
C ALA A 350 -13.28 -10.64 -5.04
N VAL A 351 -13.17 -11.68 -4.20
CA VAL A 351 -13.54 -13.06 -4.55
C VAL A 351 -15.05 -13.17 -4.79
N TYR A 352 -15.88 -12.62 -3.89
CA TYR A 352 -17.34 -12.59 -4.06
C TYR A 352 -17.74 -11.92 -5.37
N SER A 353 -17.23 -10.72 -5.62
CA SER A 353 -17.58 -9.92 -6.80
C SER A 353 -17.13 -10.61 -8.09
N THR A 354 -15.97 -11.26 -8.09
CA THR A 354 -15.46 -12.02 -9.23
C THR A 354 -16.30 -13.26 -9.51
N LEU A 355 -16.66 -14.03 -8.48
CA LEU A 355 -17.58 -15.19 -8.61
C LEU A 355 -18.94 -14.76 -9.14
N LYS A 356 -19.49 -13.66 -8.63
CA LYS A 356 -20.75 -13.09 -9.11
C LYS A 356 -20.64 -12.64 -10.56
N ALA A 357 -19.53 -12.02 -10.95
CA ALA A 357 -19.27 -11.62 -12.33
C ALA A 357 -19.16 -12.81 -13.28
N ILE A 358 -18.57 -13.92 -12.83
CA ILE A 358 -18.54 -15.18 -13.58
C ILE A 358 -19.95 -15.76 -13.72
N LYS A 359 -20.73 -15.78 -12.63
CA LYS A 359 -22.10 -16.34 -12.59
C LYS A 359 -23.07 -15.58 -13.49
N ASP A 360 -23.00 -14.26 -13.52
CA ASP A 360 -23.98 -13.45 -14.26
C ASP A 360 -23.45 -12.93 -15.60
N GLY A 361 -22.16 -13.09 -15.87
CA GLY A 361 -21.51 -12.61 -17.09
C GLY A 361 -21.45 -11.08 -17.21
N LYS A 362 -21.52 -10.35 -16.08
CA LYS A 362 -21.45 -8.88 -16.02
C LYS A 362 -20.56 -8.40 -14.88
N VAL A 363 -20.12 -7.15 -14.96
CA VAL A 363 -19.19 -6.54 -13.98
C VAL A 363 -19.89 -6.29 -12.65
N TYR A 364 -19.18 -6.54 -11.54
CA TYR A 364 -19.63 -6.21 -10.20
C TYR A 364 -18.55 -5.53 -9.40
N ASN A 365 -18.84 -4.34 -8.87
CA ASN A 365 -17.91 -3.56 -8.08
C ASN A 365 -16.52 -3.39 -8.76
N GLY A 366 -16.51 -3.19 -10.09
CA GLY A 366 -15.27 -3.12 -10.87
C GLY A 366 -14.54 -4.45 -11.11
N PHE A 367 -15.05 -5.58 -10.62
CA PHE A 367 -14.51 -6.92 -10.86
C PHE A 367 -15.24 -7.61 -12.03
N TYR A 368 -14.44 -8.28 -12.87
CA TYR A 368 -14.84 -8.98 -14.08
C TYR A 368 -14.59 -10.48 -13.91
N GLY A 369 -15.32 -11.29 -14.68
CA GLY A 369 -15.13 -12.74 -14.70
C GLY A 369 -13.87 -13.18 -15.46
N TYR A 370 -13.94 -14.30 -16.16
CA TYR A 370 -12.77 -14.87 -16.83
C TYR A 370 -12.23 -14.02 -17.99
N GLY A 371 -10.91 -14.11 -18.21
CA GLY A 371 -10.16 -13.39 -19.22
C GLY A 371 -9.63 -12.03 -18.74
N TRP A 372 -9.66 -11.77 -17.44
CA TRP A 372 -9.37 -10.46 -16.86
C TRP A 372 -8.32 -10.53 -15.77
N ASN A 373 -7.43 -9.53 -15.76
CA ASN A 373 -6.63 -9.16 -14.59
C ASN A 373 -7.36 -8.01 -13.88
N ASN A 374 -8.04 -8.32 -12.79
CA ASN A 374 -8.76 -7.34 -11.97
C ASN A 374 -7.79 -6.60 -11.05
N LEU A 375 -8.08 -5.32 -10.81
CA LEU A 375 -7.37 -4.50 -9.84
C LEU A 375 -8.31 -4.15 -8.69
N ALA A 376 -7.96 -4.57 -7.48
CA ALA A 376 -8.59 -4.16 -6.24
C ALA A 376 -7.94 -2.86 -5.74
N SER A 377 -8.70 -1.78 -5.63
CA SER A 377 -8.23 -0.43 -5.31
C SER A 377 -9.12 0.25 -4.27
N LEU A 378 -8.74 1.46 -3.82
CA LEU A 378 -9.61 2.28 -2.96
C LEU A 378 -10.95 2.61 -3.65
N ALA A 379 -10.94 2.84 -4.97
CA ALA A 379 -12.12 3.27 -5.71
C ALA A 379 -13.21 2.19 -5.81
N ASN A 380 -12.82 0.92 -5.77
CA ASN A 380 -13.76 -0.21 -5.79
C ASN A 380 -13.81 -0.95 -4.44
N ASN A 381 -13.32 -0.35 -3.36
CA ASN A 381 -13.27 -0.96 -2.02
C ASN A 381 -12.50 -2.31 -1.97
N GLY A 382 -11.66 -2.60 -2.96
CA GLY A 382 -10.82 -3.79 -2.97
C GLY A 382 -9.66 -3.71 -1.95
N VAL A 383 -9.25 -2.48 -1.61
CA VAL A 383 -8.41 -2.17 -0.45
C VAL A 383 -9.00 -0.97 0.29
N SER A 384 -8.76 -0.86 1.60
CA SER A 384 -9.22 0.28 2.40
C SER A 384 -8.48 0.41 3.72
N LEU A 385 -8.77 1.47 4.47
CA LEU A 385 -8.44 1.59 5.88
C LEU A 385 -9.66 1.16 6.71
N SER A 386 -9.46 0.42 7.80
CA SER A 386 -10.56 0.02 8.68
C SER A 386 -11.28 1.24 9.29
N ASN A 387 -12.52 1.06 9.74
CA ASN A 387 -13.28 2.17 10.33
C ASN A 387 -12.58 2.81 11.54
N ALA A 388 -11.88 2.01 12.36
CA ALA A 388 -11.07 2.53 13.46
C ALA A 388 -9.92 3.42 12.97
N GLY A 389 -9.28 3.06 11.85
CA GLY A 389 -8.21 3.86 11.24
C GLY A 389 -8.73 5.10 10.54
N LEU A 390 -9.89 5.02 9.88
CA LEU A 390 -10.52 6.15 9.21
C LEU A 390 -10.73 7.32 10.18
N ALA A 391 -11.10 7.06 11.43
CA ALA A 391 -11.27 8.10 12.46
C ALA A 391 -10.03 8.99 12.68
N TYR A 392 -8.84 8.55 12.25
CA TYR A 392 -7.59 9.30 12.32
C TYR A 392 -7.14 9.90 10.98
N LEU A 393 -7.88 9.69 9.90
CA LEU A 393 -7.56 10.25 8.59
C LEU A 393 -8.09 11.71 8.50
N PRO A 394 -7.23 12.72 8.28
CA PRO A 394 -7.65 14.12 8.32
C PRO A 394 -8.41 14.56 7.06
N ASP A 395 -9.31 15.53 7.21
CA ASP A 395 -9.90 16.26 6.10
C ASP A 395 -8.89 17.29 5.58
N LEU A 396 -8.18 16.95 4.50
CA LEU A 396 -7.10 17.78 3.96
C LEU A 396 -7.62 19.07 3.33
N ALA A 397 -8.79 19.06 2.71
CA ALA A 397 -9.41 20.26 2.18
C ALA A 397 -9.65 21.29 3.28
N LYS A 398 -10.20 20.84 4.41
CA LYS A 398 -10.40 21.71 5.56
C LYS A 398 -9.09 22.14 6.21
N LEU A 399 -8.16 21.20 6.43
CA LEU A 399 -6.86 21.50 7.03
C LEU A 399 -6.11 22.57 6.24
N PHE A 400 -6.02 22.42 4.91
CA PHE A 400 -5.29 23.36 4.07
C PHE A 400 -5.99 24.72 4.02
N LYS A 401 -7.31 24.75 3.86
CA LYS A 401 -8.09 26.00 3.92
C LYS A 401 -7.89 26.76 5.24
N ASP A 402 -7.91 26.06 6.38
CA ASP A 402 -7.81 26.70 7.70
C ASP A 402 -6.39 27.22 7.99
N THR A 403 -5.38 26.69 7.29
CA THR A 403 -3.95 26.99 7.46
C THR A 403 -3.33 27.78 6.33
N GLU A 404 -4.11 28.16 5.30
CA GLU A 404 -3.67 29.08 4.27
C GLU A 404 -3.29 30.43 4.92
N ALA A 405 -2.08 30.90 4.60
CA ALA A 405 -1.62 32.21 5.05
C ALA A 405 -2.53 33.28 4.44
N THR A 406 -3.12 34.11 5.30
CA THR A 406 -3.87 35.28 4.82
C THR A 406 -2.86 36.27 4.27
N VAL A 407 -2.81 36.44 2.95
CA VAL A 407 -2.13 37.60 2.36
C VAL A 407 -2.98 38.80 2.74
N THR A 408 -2.63 39.48 3.84
CA THR A 408 -3.12 40.83 4.08
C THR A 408 -2.56 41.70 2.96
N ALA A 409 -3.42 42.03 1.99
CA ALA A 409 -3.16 43.17 1.12
C ALA A 409 -3.10 44.40 2.02
N GLU A 410 -1.89 44.90 2.28
CA GLU A 410 -1.75 46.23 2.84
C GLU A 410 -2.44 47.20 1.88
N ALA A 411 -3.36 47.99 2.44
CA ALA A 411 -4.10 49.01 1.74
C ALA A 411 -3.12 49.98 1.08
N GLY A 412 -2.92 49.83 -0.23
CA GLY A 412 -2.26 50.82 -1.05
C GLY A 412 -3.03 52.12 -0.95
N GLY A 413 -2.39 53.13 -0.39
CA GLY A 413 -2.89 54.50 -0.33
C GLY A 413 -3.33 54.96 -1.72
N SER A 414 -4.46 55.63 -1.73
CA SER A 414 -5.00 56.35 -2.88
C SER A 414 -3.92 57.23 -3.52
N VAL A 415 -3.59 56.98 -4.79
CA VAL A 415 -3.06 58.03 -5.66
C VAL A 415 -4.03 58.18 -6.82
N SER A 416 -4.57 59.40 -6.87
CA SER A 416 -5.50 59.96 -7.82
C SER A 416 -5.13 59.69 -9.27
N ALA A 417 -6.18 59.56 -10.09
CA ALA A 417 -6.15 59.59 -11.53
C ALA A 417 -5.36 60.80 -12.05
N ASP A 418 -4.51 60.57 -13.05
CA ASP A 418 -4.25 61.55 -14.10
C ASP A 418 -4.22 60.85 -15.46
N THR A 419 -4.89 61.50 -16.40
CA THR A 419 -5.31 61.04 -17.71
C THR A 419 -4.29 61.45 -18.77
N GLY A 420 -3.83 60.51 -19.61
CA GLY A 420 -2.93 60.84 -20.72
C GLY A 420 -2.83 59.74 -21.77
N THR A 421 -3.70 59.83 -22.77
CA THR A 421 -3.73 59.06 -24.01
C THR A 421 -2.48 59.21 -24.88
N ASN A 422 -1.89 58.10 -25.39
CA ASN A 422 -1.88 57.84 -26.84
C ASN A 422 -1.23 56.50 -27.25
N SER A 423 -1.73 56.04 -28.39
CA SER A 423 -1.68 54.74 -29.07
C SER A 423 -0.42 54.39 -29.89
N SER A 424 -0.35 53.11 -30.30
CA SER A 424 0.30 52.55 -31.51
C SER A 424 1.79 52.18 -31.34
N SER A 425 2.39 51.12 -31.90
CA SER A 425 2.02 50.16 -32.96
C SER A 425 3.10 49.06 -33.05
N MET A 426 2.75 47.93 -33.67
CA MET A 426 3.64 46.82 -34.08
C MET A 426 4.75 47.23 -35.07
N ASN A 427 5.89 46.51 -35.00
CA ASN A 427 6.72 45.91 -36.10
C ASN A 427 8.19 45.84 -35.63
N MET A 428 8.84 44.68 -35.48
CA MET A 428 9.36 43.70 -36.47
C MET A 428 10.67 44.15 -37.16
N MET A 429 11.65 43.21 -37.21
CA MET A 429 12.93 43.21 -37.97
C MET A 429 14.08 44.09 -37.41
N MET A 430 15.37 43.81 -37.55
CA MET A 430 16.24 42.65 -37.90
C MET A 430 17.68 43.22 -37.82
N ALA A 431 18.64 42.35 -37.46
CA ALA A 431 20.05 42.31 -37.92
C ALA A 431 21.08 43.44 -37.63
N GLU A 432 22.19 42.96 -37.04
CA GLU A 432 23.61 43.23 -37.36
C GLU A 432 24.28 44.56 -36.97
N MET A 433 25.31 44.45 -36.10
CA MET A 433 26.69 44.67 -36.57
C MET A 433 27.73 44.04 -35.63
N ASN A 434 28.87 43.73 -36.24
CA ASN A 434 29.85 42.73 -35.88
C ASN A 434 31.23 43.39 -35.62
N SER A 435 32.15 42.58 -35.09
CA SER A 435 33.62 42.68 -35.14
C SER A 435 34.36 43.49 -34.04
N SER A 436 35.23 42.80 -33.29
CA SER A 436 36.62 42.61 -33.74
C SER A 436 37.33 41.48 -32.99
N THR A 437 38.23 40.83 -33.72
CA THR A 437 39.02 39.63 -33.41
C THR A 437 40.44 40.00 -33.01
N ARG A 438 41.09 39.21 -32.14
CA ARG A 438 42.45 38.69 -32.41
C ARG A 438 42.84 37.52 -31.49
N ALA A 439 43.40 36.49 -32.14
CA ALA A 439 44.07 35.29 -31.60
C ALA A 439 45.38 35.68 -30.85
N SER A 440 46.06 34.82 -30.07
CA SER A 440 46.52 33.47 -30.42
C SER A 440 47.21 32.72 -29.25
N THR A 441 46.99 31.40 -29.23
CA THR A 441 47.95 30.28 -29.06
C THR A 441 48.70 29.94 -27.75
N LEU A 442 48.54 28.64 -27.39
CA LEU A 442 49.54 27.58 -27.09
C LEU A 442 49.74 27.09 -25.63
N ARG A 443 49.25 25.85 -25.43
CA ARG A 443 49.87 24.63 -24.81
C ARG A 443 50.53 24.71 -23.42
N ALA A 444 50.03 23.89 -22.48
CA ALA A 444 50.57 22.56 -22.09
C ALA A 444 50.21 22.20 -20.62
N ASP A 445 49.58 21.04 -20.43
CA ASP A 445 49.55 20.23 -19.19
C ASP A 445 50.95 19.60 -18.92
N PRO A 446 51.21 18.84 -17.83
CA PRO A 446 50.47 18.62 -16.57
C PRO A 446 51.39 18.64 -15.31
N ALA A 447 50.83 18.38 -14.12
CA ALA A 447 51.27 17.35 -13.15
C ALA A 447 51.21 17.76 -11.67
N ALA A 448 50.41 16.97 -10.93
CA ALA A 448 50.75 16.20 -9.73
C ALA A 448 51.17 16.88 -8.40
N ALA A 449 50.46 16.38 -7.37
CA ALA A 449 50.94 16.01 -6.03
C ALA A 449 51.11 17.10 -4.96
N GLY A 450 50.68 16.75 -3.74
CA GLY A 450 51.19 17.37 -2.52
C GLY A 450 50.17 17.51 -1.40
N GLU A 451 50.09 16.49 -0.54
CA GLU A 451 49.43 16.50 0.77
C GLU A 451 50.15 17.39 1.82
N SER A 452 49.56 17.40 3.02
CA SER A 452 50.04 17.89 4.33
C SER A 452 49.66 19.35 4.63
N SER A 453 48.78 19.66 5.60
CA SER A 453 48.65 19.34 7.03
C SER A 453 49.32 20.36 7.94
N THR A 454 48.57 20.77 8.97
CA THR A 454 48.98 21.45 10.22
C THR A 454 49.55 22.87 10.07
N GLY A 455 49.28 23.85 10.92
CA GLY A 455 48.55 23.93 12.16
C GLY A 455 48.78 25.35 12.74
N THR A 456 47.84 25.81 13.56
CA THR A 456 48.01 26.75 14.69
C THR A 456 48.90 27.99 14.53
N GLY A 457 48.27 29.16 14.60
CA GLY A 457 48.91 30.42 14.95
C GLY A 457 47.88 31.42 15.48
N ALA A 458 47.90 31.63 16.79
CA ALA A 458 46.97 32.50 17.51
C ALA A 458 47.35 33.99 17.43
N ALA A 459 46.30 34.81 17.58
CA ALA A 459 46.25 36.13 18.22
C ALA A 459 47.11 37.28 17.67
N THR A 460 46.42 38.36 17.27
CA THR A 460 46.74 39.71 17.76
C THR A 460 45.54 40.64 17.60
N MET A 461 45.21 41.33 18.69
CA MET A 461 44.21 42.41 18.78
C MET A 461 44.71 43.67 18.07
N SER A 462 43.79 44.44 17.49
CA SER A 462 43.69 45.91 17.69
C SER A 462 42.63 46.51 16.76
N GLY A 463 41.98 47.58 17.23
CA GLY A 463 41.39 48.58 16.34
C GLY A 463 39.88 48.77 16.45
N ASP A 464 39.46 49.40 17.54
CA ASP A 464 38.19 50.10 17.68
C ASP A 464 38.11 51.29 16.69
N SER A 465 36.97 51.46 16.00
CA SER A 465 36.42 52.78 15.68
C SER A 465 34.94 52.64 15.29
N GLY A 466 34.10 53.36 16.04
CA GLY A 466 32.65 53.29 15.95
C GLY A 466 32.06 53.83 14.65
N ALA A 467 30.90 53.27 14.31
CA ALA A 467 29.94 53.91 13.43
C ALA A 467 28.53 53.71 14.02
N THR A 468 27.80 54.80 13.99
CA THR A 468 26.45 55.09 14.48
C THR A 468 25.40 54.03 14.17
N ALA A 469 24.61 53.69 15.18
CA ALA A 469 23.43 52.85 15.07
C ALA A 469 22.28 53.60 14.36
N GLU A 470 21.96 53.20 13.13
CA GLU A 470 20.62 53.36 12.59
C GLU A 470 19.81 52.12 12.96
N ALA A 471 18.79 52.32 13.80
CA ALA A 471 17.82 51.31 14.15
C ALA A 471 16.90 51.04 12.95
N THR A 472 17.35 50.20 12.03
CA THR A 472 16.47 49.60 11.03
C THR A 472 15.60 48.58 11.76
N THR A 473 14.39 48.98 12.14
CA THR A 473 13.33 48.02 12.50
C THR A 473 12.96 47.26 11.24
N THR A 474 13.72 46.20 10.95
CA THR A 474 13.34 45.17 10.00
C THR A 474 12.09 44.51 10.58
N ALA A 475 10.92 44.85 10.04
CA ALA A 475 9.71 44.10 10.28
C ALA A 475 9.94 42.69 9.75
N THR A 476 10.35 41.78 10.62
CA THR A 476 10.42 40.35 10.32
C THR A 476 8.97 39.88 10.20
N THR A 477 8.39 39.95 9.01
CA THR A 477 7.19 39.18 8.69
C THR A 477 7.59 37.71 8.80
N SER A 478 7.38 37.12 9.97
CA SER A 478 7.50 35.68 10.13
C SER A 478 6.39 35.05 9.30
N ASN A 479 6.75 34.61 8.09
CA ASN A 479 5.93 33.73 7.27
C ASN A 479 5.87 32.33 7.89
N GLU A 480 5.58 32.24 9.20
CA GLU A 480 5.28 30.95 9.80
C GLU A 480 3.92 30.50 9.27
N PRO A 481 3.84 29.29 8.68
CA PRO A 481 2.57 28.77 8.21
C PRO A 481 1.60 28.69 9.38
N LYS A 482 0.40 29.26 9.20
CA LYS A 482 -0.65 29.25 10.21
C LYS A 482 -0.91 27.80 10.66
N GLN A 483 -0.82 27.54 11.95
CA GLN A 483 -1.13 26.24 12.54
C GLN A 483 -2.53 26.26 13.16
N ILE A 484 -3.26 25.15 13.06
CA ILE A 484 -4.48 24.91 13.84
C ILE A 484 -4.16 24.19 15.15
N GLU A 485 -4.99 24.38 16.16
CA GLU A 485 -4.97 23.55 17.36
C GLU A 485 -5.32 22.09 17.00
N SER A 486 -4.73 21.12 17.71
CA SER A 486 -4.95 19.69 17.42
C SER A 486 -6.40 19.25 17.59
N SER A 487 -7.16 19.91 18.46
CA SER A 487 -8.60 19.72 18.67
C SER A 487 -9.45 20.20 17.49
N ALA A 488 -8.93 21.12 16.67
CA ALA A 488 -9.60 21.63 15.48
C ALA A 488 -9.35 20.76 14.23
N LEU A 489 -8.45 19.76 14.30
CA LEU A 489 -8.20 18.82 13.21
C LEU A 489 -9.41 17.90 13.00
N VAL A 490 -10.18 18.20 11.96
CA VAL A 490 -11.30 17.38 11.50
C VAL A 490 -10.77 16.12 10.82
N THR A 491 -11.35 14.99 11.19
CA THR A 491 -11.05 13.67 10.63
C THR A 491 -12.31 13.02 10.06
N VAL A 492 -12.18 11.82 9.48
CA VAL A 492 -13.30 11.09 8.90
C VAL A 492 -14.36 10.74 9.95
N THR A 493 -15.61 10.92 9.53
CA THR A 493 -16.87 10.50 10.15
C THR A 493 -17.71 9.81 9.07
N ASP A 494 -18.80 9.15 9.45
CA ASP A 494 -19.69 8.52 8.47
C ASP A 494 -20.26 9.53 7.44
N SER A 495 -20.48 10.79 7.87
CA SER A 495 -21.03 11.85 7.01
C SER A 495 -20.07 12.37 5.94
N ASN A 496 -18.75 12.33 6.17
CA ASN A 496 -17.76 12.91 5.27
C ASN A 496 -16.77 11.87 4.67
N LYS A 497 -16.88 10.60 5.07
CA LYS A 497 -16.00 9.49 4.63
C LYS A 497 -15.78 9.43 3.13
N GLN A 498 -16.86 9.44 2.35
CA GLN A 498 -16.75 9.32 0.90
C GLN A 498 -15.98 10.50 0.29
N SER A 499 -16.31 11.72 0.71
CA SER A 499 -15.66 12.94 0.22
C SER A 499 -14.17 12.96 0.58
N ILE A 500 -13.80 12.60 1.81
CA ILE A 500 -12.41 12.56 2.25
C ILE A 500 -11.63 11.48 1.48
N LEU A 501 -12.18 10.26 1.34
CA LEU A 501 -11.53 9.20 0.56
C LEU A 501 -11.31 9.63 -0.89
N GLU A 502 -12.27 10.32 -1.51
CA GLU A 502 -12.10 10.88 -2.85
C GLU A 502 -10.98 11.92 -2.94
N GLN A 503 -10.78 12.74 -1.89
CA GLN A 503 -9.62 13.66 -1.83
C GLN A 503 -8.32 12.88 -1.90
N TYR A 504 -8.18 11.82 -1.10
CA TYR A 504 -6.98 10.98 -1.08
C TYR A 504 -6.76 10.22 -2.38
N VAL A 505 -7.82 9.71 -3.00
CA VAL A 505 -7.77 9.07 -4.32
C VAL A 505 -7.24 10.06 -5.36
N LYS A 506 -7.69 11.32 -5.36
CA LYS A 506 -7.19 12.37 -6.27
C LYS A 506 -5.73 12.74 -5.97
N ILE A 507 -5.35 12.79 -4.69
CA ILE A 507 -3.96 13.07 -4.25
C ILE A 507 -3.02 12.00 -4.75
N LEU A 508 -3.36 10.74 -4.52
CA LEU A 508 -2.62 9.60 -5.04
C LEU A 508 -2.54 9.70 -6.56
N ALA A 509 -3.66 10.00 -7.22
CA ALA A 509 -3.72 10.11 -8.68
C ALA A 509 -2.92 11.25 -9.31
N GLY A 510 -2.39 12.19 -8.52
CA GLY A 510 -1.77 13.39 -9.03
C GLY A 510 -2.78 14.37 -9.67
N THR A 511 -4.07 14.19 -9.41
CA THR A 511 -5.17 15.02 -9.96
C THR A 511 -5.81 15.93 -8.91
N SER A 512 -5.27 15.92 -7.68
CA SER A 512 -5.78 16.77 -6.59
C SER A 512 -5.52 18.25 -6.86
N THR A 513 -6.56 19.06 -6.64
CA THR A 513 -6.48 20.53 -6.67
C THR A 513 -6.19 21.12 -5.29
N LEU A 514 -5.98 20.29 -4.26
CA LEU A 514 -5.75 20.76 -2.89
C LEU A 514 -4.39 21.43 -2.70
N PHE A 515 -3.41 21.12 -3.54
CA PHE A 515 -2.11 21.79 -3.51
C PHE A 515 -2.19 23.07 -4.33
N SER A 516 -2.17 24.21 -3.64
CA SER A 516 -2.33 25.54 -4.24
C SER A 516 -1.10 26.00 -5.01
N SER A 517 0.11 25.59 -4.60
CA SER A 517 1.35 25.93 -5.29
C SER A 517 1.82 24.81 -6.23
N GLU A 518 2.37 25.19 -7.38
CA GLU A 518 2.97 24.25 -8.33
C GLU A 518 4.20 23.54 -7.73
N SER A 519 4.89 24.18 -6.78
CA SER A 519 5.96 23.58 -6.00
C SER A 519 5.46 22.51 -5.01
N ASP A 520 4.28 22.66 -4.42
CA ASP A 520 3.66 21.61 -3.59
C ASP A 520 3.20 20.43 -4.45
N LYS A 521 2.60 20.71 -5.61
CA LYS A 521 2.23 19.65 -6.56
C LYS A 521 3.44 18.85 -7.01
N THR A 522 4.51 19.53 -7.44
CA THR A 522 5.74 18.86 -7.91
C THR A 522 6.53 18.18 -6.79
N ARG A 523 6.43 18.65 -5.54
CA ARG A 523 6.97 17.96 -4.35
C ARG A 523 6.14 16.74 -3.94
N TRP A 524 4.85 16.71 -4.27
CA TRP A 524 3.95 15.62 -3.91
C TRP A 524 3.80 14.54 -4.98
N VAL A 525 4.21 14.78 -6.22
CA VAL A 525 4.28 13.71 -7.23
C VAL A 525 5.16 12.59 -6.68
N ILE A 526 4.55 11.43 -6.37
CA ILE A 526 5.29 10.21 -6.05
C ILE A 526 6.18 9.98 -7.26
N LYS A 527 7.50 10.02 -7.08
CA LYS A 527 8.44 9.72 -8.17
C LYS A 527 8.63 8.22 -8.20
N GLY A 528 8.60 7.58 -9.37
CA GLY A 528 8.56 6.11 -9.48
C GLY A 528 9.68 5.36 -8.74
N ASN A 529 10.79 6.04 -8.48
CA ASN A 529 11.93 5.56 -7.69
C ASN A 529 11.69 5.59 -6.17
N GLU A 530 10.76 6.40 -5.65
CA GLU A 530 10.40 6.49 -4.22
C GLU A 530 9.62 5.26 -3.72
N LEU A 531 8.99 4.52 -4.65
CA LEU A 531 8.34 3.23 -4.39
C LEU A 531 9.30 2.03 -4.44
N ILE A 532 10.60 2.24 -4.68
CA ILE A 532 11.61 1.16 -4.78
C ILE A 532 12.56 1.20 -3.57
N THR A 533 12.10 1.78 -2.45
CA THR A 533 12.98 2.21 -1.35
C THR A 533 13.36 1.12 -0.35
N PHE A 534 13.17 -0.15 -0.69
CA PHE A 534 13.85 -1.25 -0.01
C PHE A 534 14.67 -2.04 -1.04
N LYS A 535 16.00 -1.86 -1.02
CA LYS A 535 17.02 -2.77 -1.56
C LYS A 535 16.80 -4.14 -0.90
N THR A 536 15.93 -4.93 -1.50
CA THR A 536 15.87 -6.36 -1.28
C THR A 536 16.86 -7.01 -2.26
N LYS A 537 17.45 -8.16 -1.93
CA LYS A 537 18.21 -8.98 -2.90
C LYS A 537 17.30 -9.61 -3.98
N ILE A 538 16.03 -9.25 -3.99
CA ILE A 538 15.02 -9.82 -4.85
C ILE A 538 14.91 -8.90 -6.05
N GLU A 539 15.37 -9.38 -7.20
CA GLU A 539 14.94 -8.84 -8.49
C GLU A 539 13.42 -9.08 -8.58
N ALA A 540 12.63 -8.15 -8.04
CA ALA A 540 11.19 -8.21 -8.17
C ALA A 540 10.87 -8.11 -9.67
N ASP A 541 10.16 -9.11 -10.22
CA ASP A 541 9.60 -8.99 -11.56
C ASP A 541 8.65 -7.79 -11.52
N ALA A 542 9.07 -6.69 -12.14
CA ALA A 542 8.40 -5.40 -12.04
C ALA A 542 6.99 -5.40 -12.67
N LYS A 543 6.55 -6.56 -13.19
CA LYS A 543 5.17 -6.90 -13.57
C LYS A 543 4.20 -7.07 -12.39
N LEU A 544 4.70 -7.33 -11.18
CA LEU A 544 3.89 -7.64 -9.98
C LEU A 544 3.66 -6.45 -9.05
N LEU A 545 4.36 -5.34 -9.29
CA LEU A 545 4.05 -4.10 -8.60
C LEU A 545 2.85 -3.47 -9.33
N PRO A 546 1.76 -3.11 -8.64
CA PRO A 546 0.81 -2.14 -9.19
C PRO A 546 1.57 -0.83 -9.39
N VAL A 547 2.18 -0.71 -10.58
CA VAL A 547 2.98 0.44 -10.98
C VAL A 547 2.01 1.59 -11.19
N LEU A 548 2.18 2.65 -10.39
CA LEU A 548 1.77 3.99 -10.78
C LEU A 548 2.45 4.26 -12.13
N THR A 549 1.69 4.41 -13.19
CA THR A 549 2.24 4.53 -14.54
C THR A 549 2.97 5.88 -14.68
N ILE A 550 4.17 5.85 -15.27
CA ILE A 550 4.84 7.04 -15.78
C ILE A 550 4.22 7.31 -17.15
N GLU A 551 3.47 8.39 -17.31
CA GLU A 551 3.02 8.84 -18.63
C GLU A 551 4.00 9.86 -19.22
N GLY A 552 4.55 9.53 -20.39
CA GLY A 552 5.33 10.45 -21.22
C GLY A 552 6.77 10.69 -20.76
N ASN A 553 7.56 11.36 -21.60
CA ASN A 553 8.98 11.68 -21.40
C ASN A 553 9.29 12.61 -20.19
N ASN A 554 8.34 12.78 -19.27
CA ASN A 554 8.50 13.55 -18.05
C ASN A 554 8.32 12.59 -16.87
N ASN A 555 9.26 12.64 -15.92
CA ASN A 555 9.40 11.73 -14.77
C ASN A 555 8.27 11.83 -13.72
N ALA A 556 7.01 12.02 -14.12
CA ALA A 556 5.84 12.11 -13.24
C ALA A 556 5.02 10.82 -13.30
N LEU A 557 4.71 10.24 -12.12
CA LEU A 557 3.73 9.16 -12.02
C LEU A 557 2.33 9.78 -12.00
N SER A 558 1.39 9.24 -12.77
CA SER A 558 -0.03 9.55 -12.65
C SER A 558 -0.81 8.26 -12.36
N HIS A 559 -1.82 8.30 -11.47
CA HIS A 559 -2.77 7.16 -11.41
C HIS A 559 -3.84 7.26 -12.50
N ALA A 560 -3.77 8.22 -13.43
CA ALA A 560 -4.85 8.46 -14.39
C ALA A 560 -5.16 7.21 -15.22
N SER A 561 -4.13 6.40 -15.53
CA SER A 561 -4.27 5.15 -16.28
C SER A 561 -4.87 4.00 -15.47
N ALA A 562 -4.80 4.03 -14.13
CA ALA A 562 -5.35 3.01 -13.22
C ALA A 562 -6.72 3.37 -12.63
N LEU A 563 -7.03 4.68 -12.51
CA LEU A 563 -8.26 5.18 -11.87
C LEU A 563 -9.35 5.65 -12.83
N LEU A 564 -9.08 5.89 -14.12
CA LEU A 564 -10.08 6.48 -15.02
C LEU A 564 -10.29 5.81 -16.38
N ALA A 565 -9.60 4.72 -16.70
CA ALA A 565 -9.94 3.91 -17.87
C ALA A 565 -10.69 2.66 -17.41
N SER A 566 -11.99 2.66 -17.63
CA SER A 566 -12.84 1.47 -17.74
C SER A 566 -12.01 0.24 -18.06
N SER A 567 -11.86 -0.61 -17.05
CA SER A 567 -11.39 -1.99 -17.05
C SER A 567 -11.78 -2.72 -18.34
N LYS A 568 -10.93 -2.50 -19.35
CA LYS A 568 -10.80 -3.18 -20.63
C LYS A 568 -9.32 -3.39 -20.89
N GLN A 569 -8.63 -4.11 -19.98
CA GLN A 569 -7.51 -4.93 -20.43
C GLN A 569 -8.07 -6.25 -20.93
N GLN A 570 -8.71 -6.17 -22.10
CA GLN A 570 -8.84 -7.34 -22.94
C GLN A 570 -7.41 -7.69 -23.35
N ALA A 571 -6.94 -8.88 -22.97
CA ALA A 571 -5.58 -9.33 -23.20
C ALA A 571 -5.18 -9.23 -24.69
N THR A 572 -4.62 -8.10 -25.09
CA THR A 572 -4.00 -7.86 -26.39
C THR A 572 -2.79 -6.93 -26.21
N GLY A 573 -1.59 -7.51 -26.18
CA GLY A 573 -0.35 -6.84 -26.58
C GLY A 573 0.36 -5.97 -25.53
N GLU A 574 1.66 -6.27 -25.35
CA GLU A 574 2.71 -5.54 -24.62
C GLU A 574 2.47 -5.18 -23.14
N LEU A 575 2.69 -6.18 -22.28
CA LEU A 575 3.19 -5.90 -20.93
C LEU A 575 4.58 -5.25 -21.08
N LEU A 576 4.66 -3.97 -20.73
CA LEU A 576 5.85 -3.11 -20.69
C LEU A 576 7.15 -3.91 -20.48
N ASN A 577 8.04 -3.87 -21.48
CA ASN A 577 9.40 -4.43 -21.38
C ASN A 577 10.21 -3.58 -20.38
N GLN A 578 10.47 -4.12 -19.18
CA GLN A 578 11.12 -3.40 -18.07
C GLN A 578 12.64 -3.67 -17.94
N SER A 579 13.28 -4.27 -18.95
CA SER A 579 14.68 -4.74 -18.90
C SER A 579 15.78 -3.64 -18.89
N LYS A 580 15.45 -2.35 -18.72
CA LYS A 580 16.42 -1.25 -18.91
C LYS A 580 16.40 -0.13 -17.87
N LYS A 581 16.18 -0.40 -16.57
CA LYS A 581 16.21 0.68 -15.57
C LYS A 581 17.04 0.36 -14.33
N THR A 582 18.13 1.10 -14.16
CA THR A 582 19.01 1.14 -12.97
C THR A 582 18.70 2.42 -12.19
N PHE A 583 18.60 2.37 -10.86
CA PHE A 583 18.25 3.56 -10.04
C PHE A 583 19.13 3.74 -8.80
N VAL A 584 19.42 5.01 -8.50
CA VAL A 584 20.24 5.54 -7.40
C VAL A 584 19.36 6.42 -6.49
N PHE A 585 19.61 6.42 -5.17
CA PHE A 585 18.74 7.00 -4.13
C PHE A 585 19.23 8.34 -3.56
N SER A 586 18.30 9.15 -3.03
CA SER A 586 18.57 10.34 -2.20
C SER A 586 17.91 10.21 -0.82
N LYS A 587 18.57 10.70 0.25
CA LYS A 587 18.28 10.46 1.69
C LYS A 587 16.95 11.09 2.17
N LEU A 588 16.29 10.43 3.13
CA LEU A 588 15.32 11.05 4.04
C LEU A 588 16.06 12.00 5.00
N ARG A 589 15.52 13.20 5.24
CA ARG A 589 15.95 14.14 6.28
C ARG A 589 14.85 14.33 7.31
#